data_AF-A0A352RXB7-F1
#
_entry.id   AF-A0A352RXB7-F1
#
_cell.length_a   1.000
_cell.length_b   1.000
_cell.length_c   1.000
_cell.angle_alpha   90.00
_cell.angle_beta   90.00
_cell.angle_gamma   90.00
#
_symmetry.space_group_name_H-M   'P 1'
#
loop_
_entity.id
_entity.type
_entity.pdbx_description
1 polymer ?
#
loop_
_entity_poly.entity_id
_entity_poly.type
_entity_poly.pdbx_seq_one_letter_code
_entity_poly.pdbx_strand_id
1 'polypeptide(L)' 'RSWRIGQKQPVRVIYLGYAGSSQMTCLELMAKKIMVSQSTSGDVPESGLDVLNQDGDSVEVALARQLVTA' A
#
# COMPACT_ATOMS: atom_id res chain seq x y z
N ARG A 1 10.38 7.07 13.05
CA ARG A 1 10.27 7.13 14.54
C ARG A 1 9.64 8.44 15.04
N SER A 2 9.39 9.42 14.17
CA SER A 2 8.86 10.75 14.54
C SER A 2 7.35 10.81 14.80
N TRP A 3 6.60 9.78 14.40
CA TRP A 3 5.16 9.64 14.66
C TRP A 3 4.93 8.72 15.86
N ARG A 4 4.82 9.32 17.05
CA ARG A 4 4.54 8.68 18.34
C ARG A 4 3.80 9.66 19.26
N ILE A 5 3.28 9.17 20.39
CA ILE A 5 2.62 9.98 21.42
C ILE A 5 3.54 11.14 21.83
N GLY A 6 2.99 12.36 21.85
CA GLY A 6 3.73 13.58 22.19
C GLY A 6 4.25 14.38 20.99
N GLN A 7 4.14 13.85 19.76
CA GLN A 7 4.35 14.64 18.55
C GLN A 7 3.22 15.68 18.40
N LYS A 8 3.59 16.94 18.15
CA LYS A 8 2.66 18.07 18.03
C LYS A 8 2.64 18.70 16.65
N GLN A 9 3.63 18.39 15.80
CA GLN A 9 3.78 18.94 14.47
C GLN A 9 3.43 17.89 13.40
N PRO A 10 2.94 18.32 12.22
CA PRO A 10 2.69 17.41 11.10
C PRO A 10 3.97 16.66 10.71
N VAL A 11 3.87 15.33 10.58
CA VAL A 11 4.98 14.49 10.13
C VAL A 11 4.71 14.09 8.69
N ARG A 12 5.67 14.38 7.80
CA ARG A 12 5.64 13.95 6.41
C ARG A 12 6.69 12.86 6.19
N VAL A 13 6.28 11.75 5.60
CA VAL A 13 7.16 10.66 5.16
C VAL A 13 7.31 10.76 3.65
N ILE A 14 8.55 10.74 3.16
CA ILE A 14 8.87 10.81 1.74
C ILE A 14 9.64 9.55 1.37
N TYR A 15 9.13 8.82 0.37
CA TYR A 15 9.81 7.67 -0.22
C TYR A 15 10.59 8.13 -1.45
N LEU A 16 11.83 7.70 -1.58
CA LEU A 16 12.72 8.08 -2.68
C LEU A 16 13.27 6.81 -3.33
N GLY A 17 13.38 6.82 -4.65
CA GLY A 17 14.02 5.76 -5.42
C GLY A 17 14.57 6.32 -6.73
N TYR A 18 15.72 5.83 -7.18
CA TYR A 18 16.26 6.22 -8.47
C TYR A 18 15.45 5.60 -9.61
N ALA A 19 15.03 6.43 -10.56
CA ALA A 19 14.31 5.99 -11.75
C ALA A 19 15.11 4.95 -12.55
N GLY A 20 14.43 3.95 -13.10
CA GLY A 20 15.06 2.88 -13.88
C GLY A 20 15.95 1.92 -13.07
N SER A 21 15.92 2.01 -11.73
CA SER A 21 16.69 1.11 -10.86
C SER A 21 15.79 0.12 -10.15
N SER A 22 16.40 -0.94 -9.62
CA SER A 22 15.74 -1.93 -8.77
C SER A 22 15.12 -1.34 -7.49
N GLN A 23 15.47 -0.10 -7.12
CA GLN A 23 14.85 0.59 -5.98
C GLN A 23 13.36 0.86 -6.23
N MET A 24 12.99 1.22 -7.46
CA MET A 24 11.58 1.46 -7.81
C MET A 24 10.78 0.16 -7.74
N THR A 25 11.33 -0.94 -8.27
CA THR A 25 10.72 -2.28 -8.18
C THR A 25 10.57 -2.72 -6.72
N CYS A 26 11.57 -2.45 -5.87
CA CYS A 26 11.49 -2.77 -4.44
C CYS A 26 10.37 -1.98 -3.74
N LEU A 27 10.23 -0.68 -4.02
CA LEU A 27 9.16 0.16 -3.48
C LEU A 27 7.77 -0.34 -3.90
N GLU A 28 7.62 -0.73 -5.16
CA GLU A 28 6.39 -1.32 -5.68
C GLU A 28 6.04 -2.65 -4.98
N LEU A 29 7.01 -3.56 -4.82
CA LEU A 29 6.80 -4.82 -4.11
C LEU A 29 6.44 -4.62 -2.63
N MET A 30 7.03 -3.63 -1.97
CA MET A 30 6.65 -3.25 -0.60
C MET A 30 5.22 -2.71 -0.54
N ALA A 31 4.80 -1.90 -1.52
CA ALA A 31 3.43 -1.41 -1.62
C ALA A 31 2.42 -2.56 -1.74
N LYS A 32 2.70 -3.53 -2.61
CA LYS A 32 1.88 -4.74 -2.80
C LYS A 32 1.80 -5.58 -1.51
N LYS A 33 2.93 -5.78 -0.82
CA LYS A 33 2.98 -6.52 0.45
C LYS A 33 2.19 -5.85 1.58
N ILE A 34 2.26 -4.51 1.68
CA ILE A 34 1.52 -3.74 2.68
C ILE A 34 0.03 -3.84 2.42
N MET A 35 -0.41 -3.65 1.17
CA MET A 35 -1.82 -3.78 0.77
C MET A 35 -2.40 -5.12 1.23
N VAL A 36 -1.75 -6.24 0.88
CA VAL A 36 -2.22 -7.59 1.26
C VAL A 36 -2.29 -7.75 2.79
N SER A 37 -1.31 -7.21 3.52
CA SER A 37 -1.26 -7.31 4.99
C SER A 37 -2.36 -6.49 5.66
N GLN A 38 -2.68 -5.30 5.14
CA GLN A 38 -3.73 -4.42 5.64
C GLN A 38 -5.13 -4.97 5.32
N SER A 39 -5.37 -5.42 4.08
CA SER A 39 -6.66 -6.04 3.71
C SER A 39 -6.96 -7.27 4.58
N THR A 40 -5.95 -8.05 4.95
CA THR A 40 -6.13 -9.21 5.86
C THR A 40 -6.57 -8.77 7.27
N SER A 41 -6.17 -7.57 7.70
CA SER A 41 -6.53 -7.04 9.02
C SER A 41 -7.90 -6.35 9.03
N GLY A 42 -8.58 -6.26 7.88
CA GLY A 42 -9.86 -5.54 7.73
C GLY A 42 -9.72 -4.02 7.65
N ASP A 43 -8.49 -3.50 7.58
CA ASP A 43 -8.21 -2.09 7.42
C ASP A 43 -8.14 -1.72 5.94
N VAL A 44 -8.79 -0.61 5.56
CA VAL A 44 -8.65 -0.06 4.20
C VAL A 44 -7.19 0.37 4.00
N PRO A 45 -6.52 -0.08 2.92
CA PRO A 45 -5.16 0.34 2.64
C PRO A 45 -5.17 1.83 2.29
N GLU A 46 -4.61 2.64 3.19
CA GLU A 46 -4.25 4.05 2.94
C GLU A 46 -2.76 4.22 3.26
N SER A 47 -1.92 3.68 2.38
CA SER A 47 -0.46 3.82 2.44
C SER A 47 0.01 4.90 1.47
N GLY A 48 1.02 5.67 1.87
CA GLY A 48 1.69 6.62 0.97
C GLY A 48 2.36 5.99 -0.27
N LEU A 49 2.36 4.65 -0.37
CA LEU A 49 2.82 3.89 -1.52
C LEU A 49 1.68 3.37 -2.42
N ASP A 50 0.41 3.63 -2.12
CA ASP A 50 -0.72 3.13 -2.91
C ASP A 50 -0.73 3.68 -4.34
N VAL A 51 -0.09 4.83 -4.57
CA VAL A 51 0.15 5.37 -5.92
C VAL A 51 0.98 4.43 -6.81
N LEU A 52 1.73 3.50 -6.23
CA LEU A 52 2.50 2.47 -6.93
C LEU A 52 1.68 1.19 -7.18
N ASN A 53 0.50 1.05 -6.56
CA ASN A 53 -0.40 -0.09 -6.71
C ASN A 53 -1.47 0.16 -7.81
N GLN A 54 -1.07 0.73 -8.96
CA GLN A 54 -2.00 1.08 -10.06
C GLN A 54 -2.63 -0.12 -10.77
N ASP A 55 -2.21 -1.34 -10.47
CA ASP A 55 -2.86 -2.58 -10.90
C ASP A 55 -4.16 -2.77 -10.09
N GLY A 56 -5.16 -1.96 -10.42
CA GLY A 56 -6.45 -1.81 -9.74
C GLY A 56 -7.40 -3.00 -9.79
N ASP A 57 -6.91 -4.23 -9.89
CA ASP A 57 -7.71 -5.40 -9.53
C ASP A 57 -7.57 -5.62 -8.03
N SER A 58 -8.37 -4.84 -7.28
CA SER A 58 -8.59 -5.09 -5.87
C SER A 58 -8.94 -6.58 -5.70
N VAL A 59 -8.12 -7.27 -4.90
CA VAL A 59 -8.31 -8.69 -4.58
C VAL A 59 -9.72 -8.91 -4.02
N GLU A 60 -10.29 -7.90 -3.35
CA GLU A 60 -11.66 -7.92 -2.87
C GLU A 60 -12.69 -7.94 -4.01
N VAL A 61 -12.47 -7.20 -5.11
CA VAL A 61 -13.33 -7.24 -6.31
C VAL A 61 -13.20 -8.59 -7.04
N ALA A 62 -11.98 -9.12 -7.15
CA ALA A 62 -11.77 -10.45 -7.74
C ALA A 62 -12.51 -11.55 -6.94
N LEU A 63 -12.45 -11.49 -5.61
CA LEU A 63 -13.15 -12.42 -4.72
C LEU A 63 -14.68 -12.22 -4.76
N ALA A 64 -15.16 -10.98 -4.75
CA ALA A 64 -16.59 -10.67 -4.85
C ALA A 64 -17.17 -11.17 -6.18
N ARG A 65 -16.43 -11.04 -7.29
CA ARG A 65 -16.85 -11.59 -8.59
C ARG A 65 -16.99 -13.11 -8.55
N GLN A 66 -16.07 -13.82 -7.88
CA GLN A 66 -16.18 -15.28 -7.72
C GLN A 66 -17.41 -15.70 -6.91
N LEU A 67 -17.75 -14.95 -5.86
CA LEU A 67 -18.92 -15.22 -5.02
C LEU A 67 -20.26 -14.92 -5.70
N VAL A 68 -20.32 -13.94 -6.59
CA VAL A 68 -21.54 -13.59 -7.36
C VAL A 68 -21.83 -14.59 -8.48
N THR A 69 -20.81 -15.31 -8.96
CA THR A 69 -20.95 -16.37 -9.98
C THR A 69 -21.20 -17.77 -9.43
N ALA A 70 -21.28 -17.92 -8.11
CA ALA A 70 -21.64 -19.18 -7.43
C ALA A 70 -23.13 -19.21 -7.08
#